data_AF-A0A067N0N0-F1
#
_entry.id   AF-A0A067N0N0-F1
#
_cell.length_a   1.000
_cell.length_b   1.000
_cell.length_c   1.000
_cell.angle_alpha   90.00
_cell.angle_beta   90.00
_cell.angle_gamma   90.00
#
_symmetry.space_group_name_H-M   'P 1'
#
loop_
_entity.id
_entity.type
_entity.pdbx_description
1 polymer ?
#
loop_
_entity_poly.entity_id
_entity_poly.type
_entity_poly.pdbx_seq_one_letter_code
_entity_poly.pdbx_strand_id
1 'polypeptide(L)'
;MQFKQSIAALLSLAGLATAQIVGSATLSQETSGQALCSSTCGTNGDFIGVSPDFFAAFGCGTGIRITPSGASSPSIAAQICFSCSGCTGEPNAAAGSPPDIWEGSEALLGQLGEGTTNVAVSWNI
;
A
#
# COMPACT_ATOMS: atom_id res chain seq x y z
N MET A 1 -33.47 1.90 -52.28
CA MET A 1 -33.21 0.82 -51.30
C MET A 1 -31.94 1.17 -50.54
N GLN A 2 -32.01 1.15 -49.21
CA GLN A 2 -30.93 1.52 -48.27
C GLN A 2 -29.72 0.61 -48.41
N PHE A 3 -28.52 1.10 -48.10
CA PHE A 3 -27.57 0.36 -47.25
C PHE A 3 -26.64 1.35 -46.52
N LYS A 4 -27.11 1.82 -45.36
CA LYS A 4 -26.27 2.41 -44.32
C LYS A 4 -25.73 1.26 -43.47
N GLN A 5 -24.43 1.00 -43.50
CA GLN A 5 -23.70 0.21 -42.51
C GLN A 5 -22.23 0.66 -42.56
N SER A 6 -21.45 0.82 -41.49
CA SER A 6 -21.68 0.91 -40.05
C SER A 6 -20.41 1.53 -39.47
N ILE A 7 -20.59 2.19 -38.34
CA ILE A 7 -19.63 3.00 -37.58
C ILE A 7 -18.57 2.13 -36.88
N ALA A 8 -17.37 2.71 -36.75
CA ALA A 8 -16.32 2.50 -35.75
C ALA A 8 -15.75 1.08 -35.53
N ALA A 9 -14.55 0.87 -36.07
CA ALA A 9 -13.56 0.02 -35.41
C ALA A 9 -13.06 0.75 -34.15
N LEU A 10 -13.69 0.48 -33.01
CA LEU A 10 -13.21 0.88 -31.68
C LEU A 10 -11.85 0.21 -31.45
N LEU A 11 -10.79 1.02 -31.45
CA LEU A 11 -9.48 0.64 -30.95
C LEU A 11 -9.65 0.14 -29.51
N SER A 12 -9.57 -1.18 -29.32
CA SER A 12 -9.51 -1.81 -28.01
C SER A 12 -8.11 -1.59 -27.45
N LEU A 13 -7.84 -0.36 -26.98
CA LEU A 13 -6.58 -0.01 -26.37
C LEU A 13 -6.51 -0.66 -24.97
N ALA A 14 -5.66 -1.68 -24.88
CA ALA A 14 -4.99 -2.22 -23.71
C ALA A 14 -5.48 -1.72 -22.33
N GLY A 15 -6.30 -2.54 -21.66
CA GLY A 15 -6.52 -2.46 -20.22
C GLY A 15 -5.55 -3.39 -19.47
N LEU A 16 -4.24 -3.18 -19.58
CA LEU A 16 -3.32 -3.69 -18.57
C LEU A 16 -3.47 -2.76 -17.37
N ALA A 17 -4.31 -3.14 -16.41
CA ALA A 17 -4.34 -2.51 -15.11
C ALA A 17 -2.98 -2.79 -14.44
N THR A 18 -1.99 -1.98 -14.75
CA THR A 18 -0.76 -1.92 -13.98
C THR A 18 -1.18 -1.58 -12.56
N ALA A 19 -0.92 -2.46 -11.61
CA ALA A 19 -1.01 -2.13 -10.19
C ALA A 19 -0.30 -0.78 -10.01
N GLN A 20 -1.08 0.25 -9.72
CA GLN A 20 -0.61 1.63 -9.72
C GLN A 20 0.36 1.76 -8.56
N ILE A 21 1.65 1.93 -8.83
CA ILE A 21 2.60 2.32 -7.77
C ILE A 21 2.21 3.74 -7.39
N VAL A 22 1.57 3.91 -6.23
CA VAL A 22 0.91 5.17 -5.85
C VAL A 22 1.82 6.03 -4.96
N GLY A 23 2.79 5.45 -4.26
CA GLY A 23 3.64 6.21 -3.36
C GLY A 23 4.86 5.47 -2.80
N SER A 24 5.56 6.17 -1.91
CA SER A 24 6.69 5.65 -1.13
C SER A 24 6.43 5.89 0.35
N ALA A 25 6.82 4.95 1.19
CA ALA A 25 6.71 5.05 2.63
C ALA A 25 8.04 4.70 3.30
N THR A 26 8.24 5.18 4.52
CA THR A 26 9.22 4.66 5.46
C THR A 26 8.48 3.85 6.51
N LEU A 27 8.75 2.54 6.57
CA LEU A 27 8.20 1.65 7.58
C LEU A 27 9.11 1.61 8.80
N SER A 28 8.57 1.92 9.96
CA SER A 28 9.22 1.72 11.27
C SER A 28 8.58 0.53 11.99
N GLN A 29 9.27 -0.04 12.98
CA GLN A 29 8.66 -1.10 13.78
C GLN A 29 7.43 -0.56 14.52
N GLU A 30 6.33 -1.29 14.49
CA GLU A 30 5.17 -1.02 15.33
C GLU A 30 5.60 -1.00 16.80
N THR A 31 5.38 0.14 17.44
CA THR A 31 5.69 0.35 18.87
C THR A 31 4.47 0.83 19.65
N SER A 32 3.40 1.15 18.92
CA SER A 32 2.25 1.88 19.43
C SER A 32 1.37 1.04 20.35
N GLY A 33 1.53 -0.28 20.38
CA GLY A 33 0.68 -1.21 21.14
C GLY A 33 -0.80 -1.05 20.77
N GLN A 34 -1.07 -0.58 19.55
CA GLN A 34 -2.38 -0.13 19.15
C GLN A 34 -3.33 -1.30 18.92
N ALA A 35 -4.59 -1.10 19.32
CA ALA A 35 -5.61 -2.10 19.09
C ALA A 35 -5.84 -2.27 17.58
N LEU A 36 -5.69 -3.51 17.11
CA LEU A 36 -6.01 -3.86 15.74
C LEU A 36 -7.49 -3.61 15.46
N CYS A 37 -7.80 -3.10 14.28
CA CYS A 37 -9.17 -2.76 13.87
C CYS A 37 -10.09 -3.98 13.66
N SER A 38 -9.51 -5.19 13.59
CA SER A 38 -10.24 -6.46 13.47
C SER A 38 -9.40 -7.60 14.05
N SER A 39 -10.07 -8.64 14.57
CA SER A 39 -9.43 -9.88 15.00
C SER A 39 -8.80 -10.68 13.85
N THR A 40 -9.20 -10.41 12.61
CA THR A 40 -8.59 -11.01 11.41
C THR A 40 -7.37 -10.24 10.93
N CYS A 41 -7.17 -9.03 11.44
CA CYS A 41 -6.05 -8.20 11.03
C CYS A 41 -4.76 -8.71 11.65
N GLY A 42 -3.68 -8.76 10.86
CA GLY A 42 -2.40 -9.33 11.31
C GLY A 42 -2.41 -10.85 11.47
N THR A 43 -3.47 -11.57 11.07
CA THR A 43 -3.52 -13.05 11.14
C THR A 43 -2.37 -13.71 10.35
N ASN A 44 -1.95 -13.08 9.25
CA ASN A 44 -0.82 -13.54 8.44
C ASN A 44 0.54 -13.03 8.94
N GLY A 45 0.58 -12.32 10.06
CA GLY A 45 1.78 -11.68 10.61
C GLY A 45 2.16 -10.36 9.95
N ASP A 46 1.83 -10.17 8.67
CA ASP A 46 2.19 -8.97 7.90
C ASP A 46 1.10 -7.91 7.94
N PHE A 47 1.33 -6.87 8.74
CA PHE A 47 0.40 -5.75 8.86
C PHE A 47 1.13 -4.42 8.97
N ILE A 48 0.40 -3.35 8.66
CA ILE A 48 0.88 -1.98 8.77
C ILE A 48 -0.11 -1.09 9.51
N GLY A 49 0.43 -0.10 10.20
CA GLY A 49 -0.25 1.07 10.72
C GLY A 49 -0.01 2.27 9.82
N VAL A 50 -1.07 2.99 9.50
CA VAL A 50 -1.01 4.17 8.61
C VAL A 50 -1.52 5.42 9.32
N SER A 51 -1.36 6.59 8.69
CA SER A 51 -1.92 7.84 9.21
C SER A 51 -3.45 7.77 9.34
N PRO A 52 -4.08 8.58 10.21
CA PRO A 52 -5.54 8.65 10.32
C PRO A 52 -6.26 8.94 9.00
N ASP A 53 -5.69 9.83 8.16
CA ASP A 53 -6.28 10.20 6.87
C ASP A 53 -6.24 9.03 5.88
N PHE A 54 -5.12 8.31 5.84
CA PHE A 54 -4.96 7.14 4.99
C PHE A 54 -5.86 5.99 5.47
N PHE A 55 -5.98 5.81 6.80
CA PHE A 55 -6.88 4.83 7.40
C PHE A 55 -8.35 5.17 7.13
N ALA A 56 -8.74 6.45 7.18
CA ALA A 56 -10.10 6.88 6.87
C ALA A 56 -10.47 6.65 5.39
N ALA A 57 -9.50 6.76 4.49
CA ALA A 57 -9.73 6.58 3.06
C ALA A 57 -9.85 5.11 2.63
N PHE A 58 -8.98 4.23 3.15
CA PHE A 58 -8.91 2.83 2.70
C PHE A 58 -9.48 1.83 3.70
N GLY A 59 -9.49 2.16 4.99
CA GLY A 59 -10.08 1.32 6.02
C GLY A 59 -9.28 0.08 6.41
N CYS A 60 -9.85 -0.64 7.37
CA CYS A 60 -9.31 -1.85 7.97
C CYS A 60 -9.26 -3.03 6.98
N GLY A 61 -8.17 -3.79 6.99
CA GLY A 61 -8.00 -5.01 6.20
C GLY A 61 -7.66 -4.78 4.74
N THR A 62 -7.53 -3.53 4.30
CA THR A 62 -7.13 -3.21 2.92
C THR A 62 -5.73 -3.76 2.65
N GLY A 63 -5.63 -4.54 1.59
CA GLY A 63 -4.38 -5.15 1.15
C GLY A 63 -3.48 -4.12 0.49
N ILE A 64 -2.24 -4.06 0.95
CA ILE A 64 -1.17 -3.24 0.38
C ILE A 64 -0.04 -4.17 -0.06
N ARG A 65 0.52 -3.87 -1.23
CA ARG A 65 1.77 -4.46 -1.71
C ARG A 65 2.90 -3.53 -1.33
N ILE A 66 3.88 -4.04 -0.58
CA ILE A 66 5.09 -3.35 -0.16
C ILE A 66 6.26 -3.88 -0.98
N THR A 67 7.05 -3.00 -1.57
CA THR A 67 8.27 -3.37 -2.29
C THR A 67 9.46 -2.61 -1.69
N PRO A 68 10.53 -3.28 -1.21
CA PRO A 68 11.69 -2.58 -0.68
C PRO A 68 12.36 -1.72 -1.75
N SER A 69 12.73 -0.49 -1.36
CA SER A 69 13.35 0.47 -2.29
C SER A 69 14.73 -0.01 -2.72
N GLY A 70 15.00 -0.01 -4.03
CA GLY A 70 16.30 -0.40 -4.59
C GLY A 70 16.55 -1.90 -4.72
N ALA A 71 15.58 -2.75 -4.35
CA ALA A 71 15.70 -4.20 -4.51
C ALA A 71 14.89 -4.74 -5.69
N SER A 72 15.40 -5.78 -6.35
CA SER A 72 14.64 -6.67 -7.24
C SER A 72 13.83 -7.72 -6.46
N SER A 73 13.75 -7.56 -5.14
CA SER A 73 13.04 -8.44 -4.22
C SER A 73 11.53 -8.44 -4.48
N PRO A 74 10.85 -9.57 -4.22
CA PRO A 74 9.41 -9.69 -4.44
C PRO A 74 8.63 -8.75 -3.53
N SER A 75 7.52 -8.22 -4.05
CA SER A 75 6.57 -7.43 -3.27
C SER A 75 5.91 -8.29 -2.20
N ILE A 76 5.92 -7.82 -0.96
CA ILE A 76 5.27 -8.46 0.19
C ILE A 76 3.84 -7.95 0.29
N ALA A 77 2.89 -8.83 0.59
CA ALA A 77 1.52 -8.43 0.86
C ALA A 77 1.35 -8.15 2.35
N ALA A 78 0.85 -6.96 2.69
CA ALA A 78 0.51 -6.55 4.05
C ALA A 78 -0.94 -6.04 4.09
N GLN A 79 -1.47 -5.82 5.29
CA GLN A 79 -2.80 -5.26 5.48
C GLN A 79 -2.77 -4.03 6.39
N ILE A 80 -3.58 -3.03 6.07
CA ILE A 80 -3.83 -1.90 6.97
C ILE A 80 -4.63 -2.41 8.17
N CYS A 81 -4.06 -2.34 9.37
CA CYS A 81 -4.66 -2.94 10.56
C CYS A 81 -4.86 -2.02 11.74
N PHE A 82 -4.32 -0.81 11.70
CA PHE A 82 -4.58 0.21 12.70
C PHE A 82 -4.19 1.59 12.14
N SER A 83 -4.57 2.62 12.88
CA SER A 83 -4.14 4.00 12.62
C SER A 83 -3.18 4.46 13.71
N CYS A 84 -2.00 4.90 13.33
CA CYS A 84 -0.98 5.43 14.22
C CYS A 84 -0.98 6.96 14.19
N SER A 85 -1.05 7.58 15.37
CA SER A 85 -1.07 9.04 15.49
C SER A 85 0.26 9.70 15.14
N GLY A 86 1.37 8.95 15.19
CA GLY A 86 2.69 9.41 14.76
C GLY A 86 2.95 9.20 13.26
N CYS A 87 2.04 8.52 12.56
CA CYS A 87 2.19 8.22 11.15
C CYS A 87 1.70 9.36 10.26
N THR A 88 2.33 9.51 9.11
CA THR A 88 2.01 10.52 8.12
C THR A 88 1.72 9.89 6.76
N GLY A 89 1.16 10.68 5.87
CA GLY A 89 0.85 10.27 4.50
C GLY A 89 -0.60 10.55 4.14
N GLU A 90 -0.82 10.88 2.88
CA GLU A 90 -2.14 11.22 2.34
C GLU A 90 -2.53 10.24 1.23
N PRO A 91 -3.81 9.82 1.17
CA PRO A 91 -4.29 8.99 0.07
C PRO A 91 -4.17 9.75 -1.26
N ASN A 92 -3.60 9.12 -2.28
CA ASN A 92 -3.41 9.70 -3.61
C ASN A 92 -2.51 10.96 -3.62
N ALA A 93 -1.50 11.00 -2.75
CA ALA A 93 -0.51 12.07 -2.72
C ALA A 93 0.07 12.33 -4.13
N ALA A 94 0.26 13.61 -4.46
CA ALA A 94 0.80 13.99 -5.77
C ALA A 94 2.23 13.47 -5.94
N ALA A 95 2.65 13.20 -7.18
CA ALA A 95 4.03 12.82 -7.47
C ALA A 95 5.01 13.89 -6.95
N GLY A 96 6.04 13.46 -6.21
CA GLY A 96 7.00 14.35 -5.54
C GLY A 96 6.62 14.76 -4.12
N SER A 97 5.48 14.29 -3.60
CA SER A 97 5.16 14.40 -2.17
C SER A 97 6.23 13.69 -1.31
N PRO A 98 6.46 14.17 -0.07
CA PRO A 98 7.36 13.48 0.84
C PRO A 98 6.89 12.02 1.07
N PRO A 99 7.82 11.08 1.33
CA PRO A 99 7.44 9.72 1.67
C PRO A 99 6.51 9.67 2.89
N ASP A 100 5.54 8.78 2.86
CA ASP A 100 4.69 8.49 4.00
C ASP A 100 5.51 7.91 5.16
N ILE A 101 5.04 8.05 6.39
CA ILE A 101 5.69 7.46 7.57
C ILE A 101 4.68 6.52 8.19
N TRP A 102 4.95 5.22 8.14
CA TRP A 102 4.05 4.17 8.61
C TRP A 102 4.76 3.25 9.60
N GLU A 103 3.96 2.45 10.30
CA GLU A 103 4.44 1.39 11.18
C GLU A 103 4.19 0.03 10.52
N GLY A 104 5.10 -0.91 10.71
CA GLY A 104 5.02 -2.27 10.21
C GLY A 104 5.25 -3.28 11.31
N SER A 105 4.57 -4.42 11.20
CA SER A 105 4.82 -5.57 12.06
C SER A 105 6.28 -6.04 11.99
N GLU A 106 6.80 -6.60 13.08
CA GLU A 106 8.15 -7.19 13.11
C GLU A 106 8.34 -8.29 12.04
N ALA A 107 7.29 -9.08 11.77
CA ALA A 107 7.32 -10.10 10.71
C ALA A 107 7.55 -9.48 9.32
N LEU A 108 6.79 -8.43 8.99
CA LEU A 108 6.95 -7.69 7.73
C LEU A 108 8.36 -7.11 7.58
N LEU A 109 8.88 -6.45 8.62
CA LEU A 109 10.22 -5.86 8.57
C LEU A 109 11.33 -6.92 8.51
N GLY A 110 11.14 -8.06 9.18
CA GLY A 110 12.02 -9.22 9.08
C GLY A 110 12.07 -9.77 7.65
N GLN A 111 10.94 -9.83 6.94
CA GLN A 111 10.88 -10.23 5.54
C GLN A 111 11.55 -9.22 4.59
N LEU A 112 11.53 -7.93 4.94
CA LEU A 112 12.25 -6.89 4.20
C LEU A 112 13.78 -6.95 4.41
N GLY A 113 14.26 -7.78 5.34
CA GLY A 113 15.69 -7.98 5.61
C GLY A 113 16.30 -6.94 6.57
N GLU A 114 15.47 -6.10 7.18
CA GLU A 114 15.90 -4.91 7.91
C GLU A 114 15.61 -5.01 9.43
N GLY A 115 14.84 -6.00 9.88
CA GLY A 115 14.62 -6.25 11.31
C GLY A 115 13.83 -5.13 11.98
N THR A 116 14.44 -4.30 12.84
CA THR A 116 13.77 -3.20 13.56
C THR A 116 14.17 -1.80 13.06
N THR A 117 14.89 -1.69 11.95
CA THR A 117 15.29 -0.40 11.37
C THR A 117 14.19 0.18 10.50
N ASN A 118 14.25 1.49 10.26
CA ASN A 118 13.35 2.18 9.34
C ASN A 118 13.66 1.77 7.89
N VAL A 119 12.65 1.31 7.16
CA VAL A 119 12.80 0.77 5.80
C VAL A 119 12.08 1.63 4.80
N ALA A 120 12.82 2.12 3.80
CA ALA A 120 12.21 2.79 2.66
C ALA A 120 11.57 1.77 1.71
N VAL A 121 10.29 1.95 1.42
CA VAL A 121 9.50 1.06 0.56
C VAL A 121 8.69 1.86 -0.47
N SER A 122 8.41 1.26 -1.61
CA SER A 122 7.31 1.69 -2.47
C SER A 122 6.08 0.84 -2.18
N TRP A 123 4.90 1.42 -2.41
CA TRP A 123 3.65 0.74 -2.12
C TRP A 123 2.60 0.93 -3.21
N ASN A 124 1.69 -0.06 -3.30
CA ASN A 124 0.51 0.00 -4.13
C ASN A 124 -0.68 -0.73 -3.48
N ILE A 125 -1.90 -0.32 -3.85
CA ILE A 125 -3.18 -0.94 -3.48
C ILE A 125 -3.81 -1.55 -4.73
#